data_AF-A0A0L8H9J4-F1
#
_entry.id   AF-A0A0L8H9J4-F1
#
_cell.length_a   1.000
_cell.length_b   1.000
_cell.length_c   1.000
_cell.angle_alpha   90.00
_cell.angle_beta   90.00
_cell.angle_gamma   90.00
#
_symmetry.space_group_name_H-M   'P 1'
#
loop_
_entity.id
_entity.type
_entity.pdbx_description
1 polymer ?
#
loop_
_entity_poly.entity_id
_entity_poly.type
_entity_poly.pdbx_seq_one_letter_code
_entity_poly.pdbx_strand_id
1 'polypeptide(L)' 'MADLEAVLADVSYLMAMEKSKSSPAARASKKIVLPDPSIRSVMHKHLLKNGIVTFEHIFDQRIG' A
#
# COMPACT_ATOMS: atom_id res chain seq x y z
N MET A 1 35.15 3.71 -13.94
CA MET A 1 34.24 2.96 -13.05
C MET A 1 32.77 3.37 -13.21
N ALA A 2 32.46 4.59 -13.69
CA ALA A 2 31.07 5.01 -14.01
C ALA A 2 30.40 4.18 -15.12
N ASP A 3 31.18 3.74 -16.11
CA ASP A 3 30.65 3.00 -17.27
C ASP A 3 30.05 1.64 -16.88
N LEU A 4 30.65 0.95 -15.90
CA LEU A 4 30.13 -0.33 -15.41
C LEU A 4 28.82 -0.15 -14.62
N GLU A 5 28.72 0.90 -13.81
CA GLU A 5 27.52 1.18 -13.02
C GLU A 5 26.34 1.57 -13.92
N ALA A 6 26.58 2.32 -14.99
CA ALA A 6 25.56 2.67 -15.98
C ALA A 6 25.02 1.42 -16.71
N VAL A 7 25.93 0.54 -17.16
CA VAL A 7 25.55 -0.73 -17.80
C VAL A 7 24.77 -1.63 -16.84
N LEU A 8 25.19 -1.71 -15.57
CA LEU A 8 24.48 -2.49 -14.56
C LEU A 8 23.08 -1.92 -14.25
N ALA A 9 22.93 -0.59 -14.24
CA ALA A 9 21.65 0.07 -14.05
C ALA A 9 20.66 -0.31 -15.17
N ASP A 10 21.09 -0.22 -16.43
CA ASP A 10 20.24 -0.53 -17.59
C ASP A 10 19.84 -2.01 -17.64
N VAL A 11 20.80 -2.91 -17.39
CA VAL A 11 20.53 -4.36 -17.32
C VAL A 11 19.57 -4.69 -16.18
N SER A 12 19.74 -4.07 -15.00
CA SER A 12 18.85 -4.29 -13.86
C SER A 12 17.42 -3.79 -14.11
N TYR A 13 17.28 -2.67 -14.83
CA TYR A 13 15.98 -2.11 -15.20
C TYR A 13 15.25 -2.98 -16.23
N LEU A 14 15.93 -3.44 -17.27
CA LEU A 14 15.35 -4.36 -18.26
C LEU A 14 14.96 -5.70 -17.62
N MET A 15 15.81 -6.26 -16.76
CA MET A 15 15.46 -7.46 -15.99
C MET A 15 14.26 -7.24 -15.06
N ALA A 16 14.13 -6.07 -14.45
CA ALA A 16 12.98 -5.71 -13.62
C ALA A 16 11.70 -5.59 -14.46
N MET A 17 11.79 -4.97 -15.64
CA MET A 17 10.67 -4.88 -16.59
C MET A 17 10.19 -6.24 -17.05
N GLU A 18 11.10 -7.17 -17.37
CA GLU A 18 10.74 -8.52 -17.77
C GLU A 18 10.12 -9.34 -16.62
N LYS A 19 10.68 -9.24 -15.41
CA LYS A 19 10.17 -9.95 -14.22
C LYS A 19 8.85 -9.36 -13.69
N SER A 20 8.59 -8.07 -13.93
CA SER A 20 7.35 -7.41 -13.49
C SER A 20 6.10 -7.85 -14.25
N LYS A 21 6.25 -8.46 -15.44
CA LYS A 21 5.12 -8.93 -16.26
C LYS A 21 4.45 -10.19 -15.72
N SER A 22 5.17 -10.99 -14.92
CA SER A 22 4.69 -12.29 -14.43
C SER A 22 4.67 -12.43 -12.90
N SER A 23 5.04 -11.40 -12.15
CA SER A 23 5.05 -11.45 -10.68
C SER A 23 4.59 -10.13 -10.06
N PRO A 24 3.54 -10.13 -9.21
CA PRO A 24 3.17 -8.96 -8.40
C PRO A 24 4.15 -8.76 -7.22
N ALA A 25 5.47 -8.85 -7.46
CA ALA A 25 6.48 -9.00 -6.41
C ALA A 25 7.69 -8.05 -6.55
N ALA A 26 7.44 -6.77 -6.74
CA ALA A 26 8.39 -5.72 -6.34
C ALA A 26 7.93 -4.95 -5.08
N ARG A 27 6.82 -5.37 -4.46
CA ARG A 27 6.54 -4.99 -3.07
C ARG A 27 7.16 -6.05 -2.17
N ALA A 28 8.43 -5.86 -1.84
CA ALA A 28 8.98 -6.31 -0.56
C ALA A 28 8.35 -5.49 0.60
N SER A 29 7.05 -5.24 0.54
CA SER A 29 6.25 -4.58 1.55
C SER A 29 5.45 -5.71 2.16
N LYS A 30 5.66 -5.99 3.46
CA LYS A 30 4.79 -6.88 4.24
C LYS A 30 3.34 -6.62 3.80
N LYS A 31 2.66 -7.63 3.25
CA LYS A 31 1.24 -7.55 2.87
C LYS A 31 0.53 -6.84 4.01
N ILE A 32 -0.13 -5.71 3.76
CA ILE A 32 -0.88 -5.01 4.81
C ILE A 32 -2.01 -5.94 5.20
N VAL A 33 -1.87 -6.61 6.34
CA VAL A 33 -2.89 -7.49 6.89
C VAL A 33 -3.87 -6.61 7.64
N LEU A 34 -5.13 -6.63 7.21
CA LEU A 34 -6.19 -5.97 7.94
C LEU A 34 -6.41 -6.70 9.28
N PRO A 35 -6.65 -5.95 10.37
CA PRO A 35 -7.02 -6.56 11.64
C PRO A 35 -8.34 -7.34 11.53
N ASP A 36 -8.56 -8.25 12.48
CA ASP A 36 -9.79 -9.03 12.58
C ASP A 36 -11.04 -8.14 12.72
N PRO A 37 -12.18 -8.49 12.10
CA PRO A 37 -13.41 -7.68 12.18
C PRO A 37 -13.92 -7.36 13.59
N SER A 38 -13.52 -8.13 14.61
CA SER A 38 -13.82 -7.85 16.03
C SER A 38 -13.40 -6.44 16.48
N ILE A 39 -12.38 -5.86 15.82
CA ILE A 39 -11.88 -4.50 16.09
C ILE A 39 -12.96 -3.41 15.87
N ARG A 40 -14.03 -3.70 15.12
CA ARG A 40 -15.13 -2.76 14.82
C ARG A 40 -15.70 -2.14 16.08
N SER A 41 -15.93 -2.92 17.14
CA SER A 41 -16.56 -2.44 18.37
C SER A 41 -15.76 -1.32 19.07
N VAL A 42 -14.42 -1.45 19.05
CA VAL A 42 -13.48 -0.47 19.61
C VAL A 42 -13.36 0.73 18.68
N MET A 43 -13.14 0.49 17.39
CA MET A 43 -12.97 1.56 16.41
C MET A 43 -14.23 2.41 16.28
N HIS A 44 -15.42 1.81 16.24
CA HIS A 44 -16.66 2.56 16.13
C HIS A 44 -16.86 3.51 17.34
N LYS A 45 -16.54 3.08 18.56
CA LYS A 45 -16.59 3.94 19.75
C LYS A 45 -15.56 5.07 19.68
N HIS A 46 -14.35 4.77 19.21
CA HIS A 46 -13.29 5.76 19.03
C HIS A 46 -13.69 6.83 18.01
N LEU A 47 -14.16 6.41 16.83
CA LEU A 47 -14.61 7.31 15.76
C LEU A 47 -15.83 8.14 16.20
N LEU A 48 -16.78 7.55 16.95
CA LEU A 48 -17.91 8.28 17.54
C LEU A 48 -17.46 9.36 18.51
N LYS A 49 -16.50 9.05 19.41
CA LYS A 49 -15.95 10.02 20.36
C LYS A 49 -15.26 11.19 19.66
N ASN A 50 -14.67 10.93 18.50
CA ASN A 50 -14.02 11.95 17.68
C ASN A 50 -14.99 12.70 16.74
N GLY A 51 -16.28 12.33 16.71
CA GLY A 51 -17.29 13.00 15.90
C GLY A 51 -17.20 12.75 14.38
N ILE A 52 -16.41 11.77 13.94
CA ILE A 52 -16.13 11.50 12.52
C ILE A 52 -17.04 10.43 11.90
N VAL A 53 -17.99 9.88 12.67
CA VAL A 53 -19.06 9.00 12.15
C VAL A 53 -20.24 9.87 11.68
N THR A 54 -19.98 10.75 10.72
CA THR A 54 -20.98 11.61 10.06
C THR A 54 -20.91 11.40 8.56
N PHE A 55 -22.00 11.68 7.85
CA PHE A 55 -22.08 11.42 6.41
C PHE A 55 -21.00 12.19 5.65
N GLU A 56 -20.83 13.48 5.97
CA GLU A 56 -19.86 14.35 5.31
C GLU A 56 -18.44 13.81 5.46
N HIS A 57 -18.07 13.36 6.67
CA HIS A 57 -16.72 12.89 6.95
C HIS A 57 -16.43 11.51 6.35
N ILE A 58 -17.45 10.66 6.22
CA ILE A 58 -17.29 9.32 5.64
C ILE A 58 -17.26 9.43 4.11
N PHE A 59 -18.23 10.12 3.53
CA PHE A 59 -18.40 10.23 2.08
C PHE A 59 -17.26 10.97 1.36
N ASP A 60 -16.59 11.90 2.05
CA ASP A 60 -15.43 12.61 1.49
C ASP A 60 -14.14 11.76 1.48
N GLN A 61 -14.16 10.55 2.09
CA GLN A 61 -13.02 9.64 2.06
C GLN A 61 -13.02 8.79 0.79
N ARG A 62 -11.83 8.49 0.28
CA ARG A 62 -11.64 7.65 -0.92
C ARG A 62 -12.25 6.24 -0.83
N ILE A 63 -12.47 5.72 0.37
CA ILE A 63 -12.99 4.37 0.63
C ILE A 63 -14.38 4.40 1.28
N GLY A 64 -14.75 5.55 1.87
CA GLY A 64 -15.96 5.68 2.69
C GLY A 64 -17.24 5.76 1.88
#